data_AF-A0A164M9B3-F1
#
_entry.id   AF-A0A164M9B3-F1
#
_cell.length_a   1.000
_cell.length_b   1.000
_cell.length_c   1.000
_cell.angle_alpha   90.00
_cell.angle_beta   90.00
_cell.angle_gamma   90.00
#
_symmetry.space_group_name_H-M   'P 1'
#
loop_
_entity.id
_entity.type
_entity.pdbx_description
1 polymer ?
#
loop_
_entity_poly.entity_id
_entity_poly.type
_entity_poly.pdbx_seq_one_letter_code
_entity_poly.pdbx_strand_id
1 'polypeptide(L)' 'QWLGAVGDNASNNDTMTDHLPEILPSHGGQTTRIRCILHIINLVAQVIFSLTLRFDFH' A
#
# COMPACT_ATOMS: atom_id res chain seq x y z
N GLN A 1 16.00 -15.74 -9.29
CA GLN A 1 14.60 -15.37 -9.59
C GLN A 1 14.14 -14.47 -8.46
N TRP A 2 13.60 -13.28 -8.75
CA TRP A 2 13.16 -12.32 -7.71
C TRP A 2 11.67 -12.53 -7.46
N LEU A 3 11.28 -12.79 -6.21
CA LEU A 3 9.87 -12.87 -5.80
C LEU A 3 9.39 -11.52 -5.27
N GLY A 4 8.24 -11.05 -5.75
CA GLY A 4 7.57 -9.83 -5.29
C GLY A 4 6.23 -10.12 -4.62
N ALA A 5 5.75 -9.17 -3.83
CA ALA A 5 4.50 -9.28 -3.07
C ALA A 5 3.58 -8.09 -3.32
N VAL A 6 2.27 -8.38 -3.45
CA VAL A 6 1.21 -7.38 -3.58
C VAL A 6 0.45 -7.32 -2.26
N GLY A 7 0.30 -6.13 -1.68
CA GLY A 7 -0.40 -5.92 -0.41
C GLY A 7 -1.17 -4.60 -0.36
N ASP A 8 -2.11 -4.47 0.55
CA ASP A 8 -2.77 -3.20 0.85
C ASP A 8 -1.79 -2.19 1.49
N ASN A 9 -2.22 -0.94 1.63
CA ASN A 9 -1.35 0.14 2.12
C ASN A 9 -1.29 0.19 3.66
N ALA A 10 -1.34 -0.97 4.30
CA ALA A 10 -1.22 -1.10 5.74
C ALA A 10 0.27 -1.20 6.13
N SER A 11 0.68 -0.50 7.19
CA SER A 11 2.10 -0.37 7.59
C SER A 11 2.73 -1.69 8.04
N ASN A 12 1.93 -2.62 8.53
CA ASN A 12 2.28 -4.00 8.78
C ASN A 12 2.77 -4.73 7.53
N ASN A 13 2.32 -4.37 6.33
CA ASN A 13 2.89 -4.90 5.08
C ASN A 13 4.29 -4.33 4.81
N ASP A 14 4.60 -3.12 5.27
CA ASP A 14 5.97 -2.58 5.20
C ASP A 14 6.91 -3.43 6.04
N THR A 15 6.54 -3.66 7.31
CA THR A 15 7.32 -4.48 8.24
C THR A 15 7.49 -5.91 7.73
N MET A 16 6.44 -6.52 7.19
CA MET A 16 6.53 -7.84 6.58
C MET A 16 7.54 -7.87 5.43
N THR A 17 7.47 -6.91 4.52
CA THR A 17 8.38 -6.85 3.36
C THR A 17 9.82 -6.53 3.75
N ASP A 18 10.05 -5.82 4.86
CA ASP A 18 11.39 -5.56 5.40
C ASP A 18 12.06 -6.82 5.97
N HIS A 19 11.29 -7.68 6.65
CA HIS A 19 11.82 -8.90 7.27
C HIS A 19 11.78 -10.14 6.36
N LEU A 20 10.96 -10.14 5.30
CA LEU A 20 10.85 -11.28 4.38
C LEU A 20 12.19 -11.71 3.74
N PRO A 21 13.13 -10.81 3.37
CA PRO A 21 14.44 -11.18 2.86
C PRO A 21 15.30 -11.97 3.85
N GLU A 22 15.08 -11.82 5.16
CA GLU A 22 15.79 -12.58 6.20
C GLU A 22 15.40 -14.07 6.20
N ILE A 23 14.14 -14.36 5.85
CA ILE A 23 13.56 -15.71 5.83
C ILE A 23 13.63 -16.32 4.41
N LEU A 24 13.47 -15.48 3.39
CA LEU A 24 13.47 -15.86 1.99
C LEU A 24 14.42 -14.92 1.19
N PRO A 25 15.70 -15.29 1.05
CA PRO A 25 16.73 -14.45 0.41
C PRO A 25 16.45 -14.09 -1.06
N SER A 26 15.54 -14.80 -1.73
CA SER A 26 15.09 -14.51 -3.09
C SER A 26 13.98 -13.47 -3.18
N HIS A 27 13.45 -13.00 -2.05
CA HIS A 27 12.50 -11.90 -2.01
C HIS A 27 13.24 -10.57 -2.20
N GLY A 28 12.75 -9.70 -3.09
CA GLY A 28 13.38 -8.41 -3.33
C GLY A 28 13.14 -7.36 -2.25
N GLY A 29 12.48 -7.74 -1.16
CA GLY A 29 12.08 -6.82 -0.10
C GLY A 29 11.30 -5.66 -0.67
N GLN A 30 11.61 -4.46 -0.18
CA GLN A 30 10.88 -3.24 -0.57
C GLN A 30 10.99 -2.91 -2.05
N THR A 31 12.07 -3.34 -2.73
CA THR A 31 12.24 -3.09 -4.16
C THR A 31 11.23 -3.82 -5.04
N THR A 32 10.62 -4.88 -4.52
CA THR A 32 9.63 -5.71 -5.21
C THR A 32 8.22 -5.60 -4.62
N ARG A 33 7.99 -4.58 -3.77
CA ARG A 33 6.69 -4.33 -3.14
C ARG A 33 5.73 -3.64 -4.08
N ILE A 34 4.54 -4.20 -4.26
CA ILE A 34 3.47 -3.61 -5.06
C ILE A 34 2.30 -3.27 -4.14
N ARG A 35 1.84 -2.03 -4.16
CA ARG A 35 0.66 -1.59 -3.41
C ARG A 35 -0.62 -1.87 -4.18
N CYS A 36 -1.67 -2.29 -3.47
CA CYS A 36 -2.97 -2.58 -4.05
C CYS A 36 -3.66 -1.31 -4.59
N ILE A 37 -3.96 -1.30 -5.89
CA ILE A 37 -4.64 -0.19 -6.56
C ILE A 37 -6.03 0.11 -5.98
N LEU A 38 -6.74 -0.92 -5.52
CA LEU A 38 -8.07 -0.77 -4.92
C LEU A 38 -8.01 0.05 -3.62
N HIS A 39 -6.98 -0.16 -2.81
CA HIS A 39 -6.79 0.60 -1.58
C HIS A 39 -6.42 2.06 -1.86
N ILE A 40 -5.62 2.32 -2.91
CA ILE A 40 -5.31 3.67 -3.37
C ILE A 40 -6.59 4.40 -3.81
N ILE A 41 -7.45 3.75 -4.60
CA ILE A 41 -8.74 4.32 -5.02
C ILE A 41 -9.63 4.63 -3.83
N ASN A 42 -9.71 3.73 -2.84
CA ASN A 42 -10.49 3.96 -1.62
C ASN A 42 -10.02 5.19 -0.83
N LEU A 43 -8.70 5.39 -0.70
CA LEU A 43 -8.14 6.58 -0.06
C LEU A 43 -8.44 7.86 -0.86
N VAL A 44 -8.28 7.81 -2.19
CA VAL A 44 -8.61 8.95 -3.07
C VAL A 44 -10.10 9.30 -2.96
N ALA A 45 -10.98 8.30 -2.98
CA ALA A 45 -12.42 8.51 -2.82
C ALA A 45 -12.76 9.16 -1.48
N GLN A 46 -12.18 8.69 -0.37
CA GLN A 46 -12.39 9.31 0.95
C GLN A 46 -11.97 10.78 0.98
N VAL A 47 -10.83 11.12 0.36
CA VAL A 47 -10.36 12.51 0.26
C VAL A 47 -11.31 13.36 -0.58
N ILE A 48 -11.74 12.86 -1.73
CA ILE A 48 -12.68 13.57 -2.61
C ILE A 48 -14.00 13.82 -1.87
N PHE A 49 -14.60 12.79 -1.26
CA PHE A 49 -15.84 12.97 -0.49
C PHE A 49 -15.67 13.97 0.65
N SER A 50 -14.56 13.90 1.39
CA SER A 50 -14.28 14.82 2.50
C SER A 50 -14.10 16.27 2.03
N LEU A 51 -13.47 16.48 0.87
CA LEU A 51 -13.33 17.80 0.26
C LEU A 51 -14.66 18.33 -0.26
N THR A 52 -15.39 17.53 -1.03
CA THR A 52 -16.69 17.93 -1.60
C THR A 52 -17.69 18.29 -0.50
N LEU A 53 -17.80 17.49 0.57
CA LEU A 53 -18.67 17.81 1.71
C LEU A 53 -18.22 19.06 2.48
N ARG A 54 -16.94 19.41 2.46
CA ARG A 54 -16.43 20.66 3.04
C ARG A 54 -16.76 21.90 2.19
N PHE A 55 -16.81 21.76 0.87
CA PHE A 55 -17.14 22.85 -0.04
C PHE A 55 -18.64 23.16 -0.09
N ASP A 56 -19.51 22.16 0.15
CA ASP A 56 -20.97 22.36 0.19
C ASP A 56 -21.45 23.13 1.46
N PHE A 57 -20.60 23.26 2.48
CA PHE A 57 -20.93 23.90 3.76
C PHE A 57 -20.40 25.34 3.91
N HIS A 58 -19.91 25.96 2.83
CA HIS A 58 -19.42 27.35 2.80
C HIS A 58 -20.11 28.14 1.68
#